data_AF-A0A7S3FCQ5-F1
#
_entry.id   AF-A0A7S3FCQ5-F1
#
_cell.length_a   1.000
_cell.length_b   1.000
_cell.length_c   1.000
_cell.angle_alpha   90.00
_cell.angle_beta   90.00
_cell.angle_gamma   90.00
#
_symmetry.space_group_name_H-M   'P 1'
#
loop_
_entity.id
_entity.type
_entity.pdbx_description
1 polymer ?
#
loop_
_entity_poly.entity_id
_entity_poly.type
_entity_poly.pdbx_seq_one_letter_code
_entity_poly.pdbx_strand_id
1 'polypeptide(L)'
;SEHGLRSLSRESSLYMAHNTEHDGPYWRGPVWINLNYMALAALKRYAAQEGPYAERAAAIHDELRTNVLRTVVDEYERTGFLWEQYDGDSGEGKGSHPFTGWTALFALLA
;
A
#
# COMPACT_ATOMS: atom_id res chain seq x y z
N SER A 1 -3.03 6.50 -3.24
CA SER A 1 -3.74 6.18 -4.49
C SER A 1 -5.05 5.51 -4.12
N GLU A 2 -5.86 5.12 -5.09
CA GLU A 2 -7.03 4.27 -4.85
C GLU A 2 -6.65 2.86 -4.37
N HIS A 3 -5.35 2.52 -4.36
CA HIS A 3 -4.82 1.21 -4.00
C HIS A 3 -3.93 1.18 -2.75
N GLY A 4 -3.62 2.35 -2.18
CA GLY A 4 -2.74 2.50 -1.01
C GLY A 4 -1.69 3.60 -1.15
N LEU A 5 -0.78 3.70 -0.19
CA LEU A 5 0.37 4.61 -0.27
C LEU A 5 1.42 4.01 -1.21
N ARG A 6 1.81 4.80 -2.21
CA ARG A 6 2.89 4.48 -3.16
C ARG A 6 4.25 4.56 -2.44
N SER A 7 5.19 3.70 -2.84
CA SER A 7 6.57 3.75 -2.35
C SER A 7 7.32 5.04 -2.73
N LEU A 8 6.89 5.71 -3.79
CA LEU A 8 7.46 6.99 -4.23
C LEU A 8 6.38 7.92 -4.82
N SER A 9 6.57 9.23 -4.66
CA SER A 9 5.67 10.25 -5.22
C SER A 9 5.65 10.19 -6.75
N ARG A 10 4.47 10.43 -7.35
CA ARG A 10 4.29 10.57 -8.81
C ARG A 10 5.03 11.77 -9.40
N GLU A 11 5.33 12.77 -8.58
CA GLU A 11 6.06 13.97 -9.00
C GLU A 11 7.58 13.77 -9.01
N SER A 12 8.07 12.63 -8.50
CA SER A 12 9.49 12.32 -8.54
C SER A 12 9.94 12.02 -9.97
N SER A 13 11.09 12.56 -10.38
CA SER A 13 11.77 12.15 -11.62
C SER A 13 12.16 10.68 -11.65
N LEU A 14 12.17 10.01 -10.49
CA LEU A 14 12.44 8.59 -10.35
C LEU A 14 11.17 7.73 -10.31
N TYR A 15 9.96 8.32 -10.40
CA TYR A 15 8.72 7.55 -10.42
C TYR A 15 8.69 6.59 -11.60
N MET A 16 8.53 5.30 -11.32
CA MET A 16 8.58 4.18 -12.27
C MET A 16 9.85 4.13 -13.14
N ALA A 17 10.89 4.89 -12.80
CA ALA A 17 12.15 4.89 -13.53
C ALA A 17 12.94 3.60 -13.22
N HIS A 18 13.44 2.96 -14.27
CA HIS A 18 14.40 1.87 -14.15
C HIS A 18 15.71 2.36 -13.51
N ASN A 19 16.40 1.48 -12.78
CA ASN A 19 17.73 1.77 -12.27
C ASN A 19 18.83 1.41 -13.28
N THR A 20 18.61 0.31 -14.02
CA THR A 20 19.43 -0.16 -15.14
C THR A 20 18.52 -0.75 -16.21
N GLU A 21 19.08 -1.24 -17.32
CA GLU A 21 18.31 -1.97 -18.33
C GLU A 21 17.55 -3.17 -17.73
N HIS A 22 18.13 -3.84 -16.73
CA HIS A 22 17.57 -5.07 -16.15
C HIS A 22 16.89 -4.86 -14.79
N ASP A 23 17.14 -3.73 -14.13
CA ASP A 23 16.58 -3.41 -12.81
C ASP A 23 15.37 -2.47 -12.93
N GLY A 24 14.18 -3.06 -12.98
CA GLY A 24 12.91 -2.33 -13.01
C GLY A 24 12.59 -1.55 -11.72
N PRO A 25 11.54 -0.71 -11.75
CA PRO A 25 11.14 0.11 -10.61
C PRO A 25 10.51 -0.75 -9.50
N TYR A 26 11.25 -0.98 -8.41
CA TYR A 26 10.80 -1.81 -7.30
C TYR A 26 10.17 -0.97 -6.17
N TRP A 27 10.96 -0.10 -5.53
CA TRP A 27 10.49 0.86 -4.52
C TRP A 27 10.28 2.27 -5.10
N ARG A 28 9.83 2.35 -6.37
CA ARG A 28 9.72 3.60 -7.13
C ARG A 28 8.29 3.89 -7.62
N GLY A 29 7.28 3.44 -6.89
CA GLY A 29 5.89 3.63 -7.28
C GLY A 29 4.92 2.58 -6.72
N PRO A 30 5.25 1.28 -6.77
CA PRO A 30 4.37 0.22 -6.26
C PRO A 30 3.98 0.43 -4.80
N VAL A 31 2.83 -0.13 -4.44
CA VAL A 31 2.24 -0.15 -3.10
C VAL A 31 2.71 -1.38 -2.36
N TRP A 32 3.22 -1.18 -1.15
CA TRP A 32 3.76 -2.25 -0.29
C TRP A 32 3.01 -2.32 1.04
N ILE A 33 2.53 -3.51 1.40
CA ILE A 33 1.63 -3.69 2.55
C ILE A 33 2.34 -3.45 3.89
N ASN A 34 3.61 -3.78 4.02
CA ASN A 34 4.39 -3.53 5.25
C ASN A 34 4.42 -2.04 5.64
N LEU A 35 4.72 -1.13 4.70
CA LEU A 35 4.72 0.31 4.95
C LEU A 35 3.30 0.87 5.15
N ASN A 36 2.34 0.38 4.37
CA ASN A 36 0.94 0.78 4.54
C ASN A 36 0.39 0.37 5.91
N TYR A 37 0.74 -0.82 6.41
CA TYR A 37 0.38 -1.26 7.76
C TYR A 37 0.95 -0.32 8.83
N MET A 38 2.23 0.05 8.73
CA MET A 38 2.84 1.00 9.68
C MET A 38 2.18 2.38 9.62
N ALA A 39 1.88 2.88 8.42
CA ALA A 39 1.19 4.16 8.24
C ALA A 39 -0.22 4.13 8.87
N LEU A 40 -0.98 3.06 8.65
CA LEU A 40 -2.30 2.87 9.26
C LEU A 40 -2.21 2.80 10.78
N ALA A 41 -1.24 2.07 11.33
CA ALA A 41 -1.02 2.02 12.78
C ALA A 41 -0.71 3.42 13.36
N ALA A 42 0.11 4.22 12.67
CA ALA A 42 0.42 5.58 13.07
C ALA A 42 -0.81 6.50 12.99
N LEU A 43 -1.56 6.46 11.88
CA LEU A 43 -2.78 7.26 11.71
C LEU A 43 -3.82 6.94 12.78
N LYS A 44 -4.03 5.65 13.09
CA LYS A 44 -4.90 5.22 14.19
C LYS A 44 -4.45 5.78 15.54
N ARG A 45 -3.14 5.81 15.80
CA ARG A 45 -2.58 6.40 17.02
C ARG A 45 -2.85 7.90 17.09
N TYR A 46 -2.60 8.65 16.00
CA TYR A 46 -2.82 10.10 15.97
C TYR A 46 -4.29 10.47 16.02
N ALA A 47 -5.17 9.65 15.45
CA ALA A 47 -6.61 9.81 15.56
C ALA A 47 -7.13 9.72 17.00
N ALA A 48 -6.47 8.91 17.85
CA ALA A 48 -6.82 8.72 19.24
C ALA A 48 -6.17 9.72 20.22
N GLN A 49 -5.27 10.58 19.73
CA GLN A 49 -4.60 11.60 20.55
C GLN A 49 -5.35 12.92 20.46
N GLU A 50 -5.47 13.64 21.58
CA GLU A 50 -5.94 15.02 21.55
C GLU A 50 -4.99 15.89 20.73
N GLY A 51 -5.53 16.64 19.77
CA GLY A 51 -4.75 17.54 18.95
C GLY A 51 -5.50 18.01 17.71
N PRO A 52 -4.99 19.07 17.05
CA PRO A 52 -5.66 19.70 15.90
C PRO A 52 -5.75 18.79 14.67
N TYR A 53 -5.07 17.64 14.67
CA TYR A 53 -4.99 16.73 13.53
C TYR A 53 -5.70 15.39 13.76
N ALA A 54 -6.34 15.18 14.91
CA ALA A 54 -6.97 13.91 15.26
C ALA A 54 -8.05 13.49 14.23
N GLU A 55 -8.98 14.41 13.91
CA GLU A 55 -10.04 14.17 12.93
C GLU A 55 -9.47 13.90 11.53
N ARG A 56 -8.45 14.67 11.12
CA ARG A 56 -7.78 14.46 9.83
C ARG A 56 -7.08 13.10 9.77
N ALA A 57 -6.43 12.67 10.86
CA ALA A 57 -5.78 11.38 10.94
C ALA A 57 -6.79 10.23 10.86
N ALA A 58 -7.95 10.37 11.51
CA ALA A 58 -9.05 9.40 11.43
C ALA A 58 -9.59 9.27 10.00
N ALA A 59 -9.86 10.40 9.33
CA ALA A 59 -10.36 10.40 7.96
C ALA A 59 -9.37 9.71 6.98
N ILE A 60 -8.08 10.04 7.07
CA ILE A 60 -7.05 9.43 6.23
C ILE A 60 -6.87 7.94 6.57
N HIS A 61 -6.95 7.56 7.85
CA HIS A 61 -6.90 6.16 8.26
C HIS A 61 -8.00 5.33 7.58
N ASP A 62 -9.24 5.79 7.66
CA ASP A 62 -10.40 5.05 7.16
C ASP A 62 -10.38 4.92 5.64
N GLU A 63 -10.01 5.99 4.94
CA GLU A 63 -9.83 5.97 3.48
C GLU A 63 -8.70 5.02 3.07
N LEU A 64 -7.52 5.14 3.69
CA LEU A 64 -6.37 4.32 3.36
C LEU A 64 -6.63 2.83 3.65
N ARG A 65 -7.26 2.52 4.78
CA ARG A 65 -7.60 1.15 5.18
C ARG A 65 -8.52 0.52 4.15
N THR A 66 -9.56 1.24 3.73
CA THR A 66 -10.53 0.78 2.73
C THR A 66 -9.85 0.49 1.40
N ASN A 67 -9.00 1.41 0.92
CA ASN A 67 -8.29 1.25 -0.34
C ASN A 67 -7.32 0.06 -0.34
N VAL A 68 -6.57 -0.14 0.76
CA VAL A 68 -5.64 -1.27 0.91
C VAL A 68 -6.39 -2.61 0.98
N LEU A 69 -7.44 -2.71 1.80
CA LEU A 69 -8.22 -3.94 1.93
C LEU A 69 -8.88 -4.32 0.60
N ARG A 70 -9.54 -3.37 -0.07
CA ARG A 70 -10.15 -3.59 -1.39
C ARG A 70 -9.12 -4.11 -2.39
N THR A 71 -7.96 -3.46 -2.51
CA THR A 71 -6.94 -3.84 -3.49
C THR A 71 -6.44 -5.27 -3.28
N VAL A 72 -6.14 -5.64 -2.03
CA VAL A 72 -5.65 -6.99 -1.73
C VAL A 72 -6.73 -8.04 -1.97
N VAL A 73 -7.98 -7.76 -1.58
CA VAL A 73 -9.10 -8.69 -1.75
C VAL A 73 -9.47 -8.86 -3.22
N ASP A 74 -9.64 -7.77 -3.96
CA ASP A 74 -9.99 -7.81 -5.39
C ASP A 74 -8.93 -8.57 -6.20
N GLU A 75 -7.64 -8.34 -5.90
CA GLU A 75 -6.54 -9.03 -6.58
C GLU A 75 -6.43 -10.51 -6.17
N TYR A 76 -6.74 -10.83 -4.91
CA TYR A 76 -6.85 -12.21 -4.45
C TYR A 76 -8.02 -12.94 -5.12
N GLU A 77 -9.19 -12.31 -5.25
CA GLU A 77 -10.34 -12.87 -5.98
C GLU A 77 -10.02 -13.08 -7.47
N ARG A 78 -9.28 -12.15 -8.08
CA ARG A 78 -8.90 -12.23 -9.50
C ARG A 78 -7.86 -13.31 -9.78
N THR A 79 -6.89 -13.50 -8.89
CA THR A 79 -5.68 -14.30 -9.18
C THR A 79 -5.52 -15.55 -8.31
N GLY A 80 -6.20 -15.61 -7.16
CA GLY A 80 -6.03 -16.66 -6.15
C GLY A 80 -4.78 -16.51 -5.29
N PHE A 81 -4.04 -15.38 -5.39
CA PHE A 81 -2.77 -15.19 -4.68
C PHE A 81 -2.68 -13.86 -3.94
N LEU A 82 -1.88 -13.86 -2.87
CA LEU A 82 -1.33 -12.64 -2.30
C LEU A 82 0.00 -12.33 -2.98
N TRP A 83 0.22 -11.06 -3.31
CA TRP A 83 1.40 -10.60 -4.03
C TRP A 83 2.34 -9.79 -3.14
N GLU A 84 3.61 -9.73 -3.55
CA GLU A 84 4.67 -9.02 -2.84
C GLU A 84 4.44 -7.50 -2.77
N GLN A 85 3.97 -6.93 -3.88
CA GLN A 85 3.60 -5.53 -4.05
C GLN A 85 2.45 -5.39 -5.05
N TYR A 86 1.81 -4.22 -5.08
CA TYR A 86 0.67 -3.94 -5.95
C TYR A 86 0.95 -2.69 -6.79
N ASP A 87 0.43 -2.64 -8.01
CA ASP A 87 0.55 -1.45 -8.84
C ASP A 87 -0.20 -0.25 -8.21
N GLY A 88 0.42 0.92 -8.24
CA GLY A 88 -0.16 2.12 -7.62
C GLY A 88 -1.33 2.72 -8.38
N ASP A 89 -1.52 2.35 -9.65
CA ASP A 89 -2.52 2.89 -10.57
C ASP A 89 -3.57 1.85 -10.98
N SER A 90 -3.21 0.58 -11.19
CA SER A 90 -4.17 -0.50 -11.52
C SER A 90 -4.57 -1.39 -10.34
N GLY A 91 -3.76 -1.43 -9.27
CA GLY A 91 -3.96 -2.35 -8.15
C GLY A 91 -3.54 -3.80 -8.42
N GLU A 92 -3.05 -4.11 -9.62
CA GLU A 92 -2.63 -5.47 -9.97
C GLU A 92 -1.41 -5.91 -9.15
N GLY A 93 -1.38 -7.18 -8.77
CA GLY A 93 -0.29 -7.81 -8.06
C GLY A 93 0.97 -7.90 -8.91
N LYS A 94 2.14 -7.62 -8.30
CA LYS A 94 3.45 -7.63 -8.95
C LYS A 94 4.50 -8.32 -8.08
N GLY A 95 5.53 -8.85 -8.74
CA GLY A 95 6.64 -9.51 -8.07
C GLY A 95 6.31 -10.93 -7.65
N SER A 96 6.87 -11.37 -6.52
CA SER A 96 6.74 -12.74 -6.06
C SER A 96 5.31 -13.08 -5.62
N HIS A 97 4.86 -14.30 -5.93
CA HIS A 97 3.61 -14.90 -5.43
C HIS A 97 3.74 -16.43 -5.35
N PRO A 98 3.09 -17.12 -4.38
CA PRO A 98 2.35 -16.55 -3.26
C PRO A 98 3.29 -15.81 -2.29
N PHE A 99 2.89 -14.63 -1.85
CA PHE A 99 3.63 -13.83 -0.88
C PHE A 99 2.81 -13.65 0.40
N THR A 100 2.58 -14.74 1.14
CA THR A 100 2.08 -14.68 2.52
C THR A 100 3.19 -14.27 3.51
N GLY A 101 4.12 -13.42 3.08
CA GLY A 101 5.10 -12.75 3.91
C GLY A 101 4.46 -11.54 4.58
N TRP A 102 5.07 -10.35 4.46
CA TRP A 102 4.49 -9.15 5.07
C TRP A 102 3.13 -8.74 4.47
N THR A 103 2.76 -9.22 3.29
CA THR A 103 1.41 -8.97 2.75
C THR A 103 0.33 -9.56 3.66
N ALA A 104 0.63 -10.61 4.44
CA ALA A 104 -0.28 -11.16 5.44
C ALA A 104 -0.67 -10.17 6.55
N LEU A 105 0.07 -9.06 6.73
CA LEU A 105 -0.31 -7.99 7.66
C LEU A 105 -1.67 -7.37 7.34
N PHE A 106 -2.17 -7.50 6.10
CA PHE A 106 -3.51 -7.02 5.74
C PHE A 106 -4.61 -7.66 6.62
N ALA A 107 -4.42 -8.90 7.08
CA ALA A 107 -5.38 -9.57 7.96
C ALA A 107 -5.51 -8.89 9.33
N LEU A 108 -4.50 -8.17 9.79
CA LEU A 108 -4.55 -7.36 11.02
C LEU A 108 -5.25 -6.02 10.80
N LEU A 109 -5.50 -5.64 9.55
CA LEU A 109 -6.24 -4.44 9.18
C LEU A 109 -7.73 -4.72 9.05
N ALA A 110 -8.16 -5.97 8.80
CA ALA A 110 -9.54 -6.37 8.53
C ALA A 110 -10.50 -6.16 9.71
#